data_AF-A0A7C0VUK8-F1
#
_entry.id   AF-A0A7C0VUK8-F1
#
_cell.length_a   1.000
_cell.length_b   1.000
_cell.length_c   1.000
_cell.angle_alpha   90.00
_cell.angle_beta   90.00
_cell.angle_gamma   90.00
#
_symmetry.space_group_name_H-M   'P 1'
#
loop_
_entity.id
_entity.type
_entity.pdbx_description
1 polymer ?
#
loop_
_entity_poly.entity_id
_entity_poly.type
_entity_poly.pdbx_seq_one_letter_code
_entity_poly.pdbx_strand_id
1 'polypeptide(L)'
;MRIDRVIIINWGTLPNREYAMGPLTLFTGGNGTGKTTLADAIQTVMTAARDTFYKFNPGQDESSQRGRYGKVPRTLASYVLGADRNKLARPTSAHGYVALVFRTTAGVEADGDPFTALIGVSADLGTDGKRRAPRTIDQVNLILTGVALKQGDLVTDEGAGRQDRIVPVEKIENHLKVRFGSRAVRGFRDKIGYLKTLWGYLRNCNGMAISELEAAQATRTWSRLMAHSPIGSINDFVRHEILERRDVAGDLDHMIQSVQTFNQLKQQAAELEARIETLRRIEQYGTQIERGYRALVEKRLLLAEVERFELERRREQAQERIETFRQEQHRLGQRRTILKSELEQADDTRIRLEAERGGHPVLIQKRDLERTLEENRNLQRERVTGLLVALQNLQGKLDTLDQLAVLAPELRSDTQLADGVAAIRSRAAPLSALDLGGFRRQLQQTIAREESLYDPAPFAAFAERAGGVHIDDLLAEIRAQVADRDGLHDKTLLSQQRLVDEHQRLSEALTETEKQLGRLRRGEQPLPPETAAALEVIREEQPGARPRVLCELVEMSAGREDWQPVIEAYLGGNRFVILVEPDYESGTTRLLKQQGLHRRKIVQ
;
A
#
# COMPACT_ATOMS: atom_id res chain seq x y z
N MET A 1 62.06 66.85 -33.33
CA MET A 1 63.00 66.24 -32.37
C MET A 1 64.13 65.54 -33.11
N ARG A 2 65.32 65.40 -32.52
CA ARG A 2 66.48 64.68 -33.09
C ARG A 2 67.01 63.63 -32.12
N ILE A 3 67.64 62.57 -32.63
CA ILE A 3 68.43 61.65 -31.80
C ILE A 3 69.66 62.43 -31.32
N ASP A 4 69.79 62.62 -30.02
CA ASP A 4 70.93 63.27 -29.37
C ASP A 4 71.99 62.25 -28.94
N ARG A 5 71.56 61.03 -28.62
CA ARG A 5 72.46 59.98 -28.15
C ARG A 5 71.91 58.59 -28.42
N VAL A 6 72.82 57.68 -28.73
CA VAL A 6 72.56 56.24 -28.81
C VAL A 6 73.34 55.54 -27.71
N ILE A 7 72.64 54.82 -26.85
CA ILE A 7 73.23 54.08 -25.73
C ILE A 7 73.16 52.61 -26.06
N ILE A 8 74.30 51.94 -25.94
CA ILE A 8 74.41 50.52 -26.27
C ILE A 8 75.04 49.77 -25.10
N ILE A 9 74.40 48.67 -24.71
CA ILE A 9 74.91 47.67 -23.77
C ILE A 9 74.81 46.30 -24.43
N ASN A 10 75.92 45.56 -24.48
CA ASN A 10 76.02 44.20 -25.02
C ASN A 10 75.40 44.03 -26.42
N TRP A 11 75.68 44.94 -27.34
CA TRP A 11 75.15 44.88 -28.72
C TRP A 11 76.23 44.59 -29.76
N GLY A 12 76.15 43.42 -30.38
CA GLY A 12 77.17 42.93 -31.29
C GLY A 12 78.54 42.85 -30.59
N THR A 13 79.57 43.26 -31.30
CA THR A 13 80.94 43.42 -30.80
C THR A 13 81.25 44.86 -30.39
N LEU A 14 80.25 45.75 -30.36
CA LEU A 14 80.45 47.15 -29.97
C LEU A 14 80.69 47.25 -28.45
N PRO A 15 81.61 48.12 -28.01
CA PRO A 15 81.81 48.38 -26.59
C PRO A 15 80.58 49.04 -25.99
N ASN A 16 80.33 48.75 -24.71
CA ASN A 16 79.26 49.40 -23.96
C ASN A 16 79.59 50.89 -23.83
N ARG A 17 78.86 51.75 -24.56
CA ARG A 17 79.13 53.19 -24.60
C ARG A 17 77.90 53.99 -24.98
N GLU A 18 77.95 55.27 -24.63
CA GLU A 18 77.12 56.32 -25.18
C GLU A 18 77.77 56.94 -26.43
N TYR A 19 77.04 56.94 -27.55
CA TYR A 19 77.41 57.61 -28.79
C TYR A 19 76.61 58.91 -28.91
N ALA A 20 77.27 60.05 -28.73
CA ALA A 20 76.65 61.36 -28.93
C ALA A 20 76.39 61.61 -30.43
N MET A 21 75.22 62.14 -30.75
CA MET A 21 74.78 62.43 -32.11
C MET A 21 74.61 63.94 -32.28
N GLY A 22 75.34 64.50 -33.25
CA GLY A 22 75.17 65.88 -33.69
C GLY A 22 73.96 66.06 -34.63
N PRO A 23 73.66 67.28 -35.07
CA PRO A 23 72.65 67.55 -36.10
C PRO A 23 72.89 66.75 -37.40
N LEU A 24 74.17 66.54 -37.73
CA LEU A 24 74.63 65.62 -38.75
C LEU A 24 75.74 64.77 -38.12
N THR A 25 75.61 63.44 -38.20
CA THR A 25 76.63 62.51 -37.67
C THR A 25 77.05 61.55 -38.77
N LEU A 26 78.35 61.50 -39.05
CA LEU A 26 78.92 60.61 -40.07
C LEU A 26 79.61 59.41 -39.40
N PHE A 27 79.18 58.19 -39.74
CA PHE A 27 79.83 56.96 -39.29
C PHE A 27 80.99 56.57 -40.22
N THR A 28 82.22 56.95 -39.86
CA THR A 28 83.46 56.63 -40.61
C THR A 28 84.20 55.43 -40.01
N GLY A 29 85.10 54.78 -40.77
CA GLY A 29 85.74 53.51 -40.40
C GLY A 29 85.79 52.47 -41.54
N GLY A 30 86.62 51.44 -41.40
CA GLY A 30 86.73 50.34 -42.36
C GLY A 30 85.57 49.34 -42.30
N ASN A 31 85.57 48.35 -43.20
CA ASN A 31 84.59 47.27 -43.14
C ASN A 31 84.76 46.44 -41.86
N GLY A 32 83.65 46.10 -41.20
CA GLY A 32 83.67 45.30 -39.96
C GLY A 32 83.92 46.09 -38.68
N THR A 33 84.06 47.42 -38.72
CA THR A 33 84.21 48.26 -37.50
C THR A 33 82.90 48.48 -36.73
N GLY A 34 81.80 47.85 -37.15
CA GLY A 34 80.50 47.90 -36.46
C GLY A 34 79.59 49.08 -36.84
N LYS A 35 79.83 49.76 -37.97
CA LYS A 35 78.94 50.83 -38.46
C LYS A 35 77.51 50.36 -38.69
N THR A 36 77.37 49.27 -39.44
CA THR A 36 76.06 48.66 -39.71
C THR A 36 75.44 48.13 -38.42
N THR A 37 76.26 47.57 -37.51
CA THR A 37 75.82 47.15 -36.17
C THR A 37 75.21 48.29 -35.35
N LEU A 38 75.78 49.50 -35.43
CA LEU A 38 75.24 50.69 -34.77
C LEU A 38 73.95 51.19 -35.46
N ALA A 39 73.90 51.19 -36.79
CA ALA A 39 72.71 51.53 -37.55
C ALA A 39 71.55 50.55 -37.26
N ASP A 40 71.85 49.25 -37.20
CA ASP A 40 70.91 48.19 -36.82
C ASP A 40 70.39 48.38 -35.37
N ALA A 41 71.22 48.92 -34.47
CA ALA A 41 70.80 49.27 -33.11
C ALA A 41 69.72 50.36 -33.13
N ILE A 42 69.96 51.44 -33.89
CA ILE A 42 69.00 52.52 -34.08
C ILE A 42 67.72 51.98 -34.73
N GLN A 43 67.85 51.18 -35.78
CA GLN A 43 66.73 50.57 -36.48
C GLN A 43 65.91 49.66 -35.56
N THR A 44 66.57 48.90 -34.68
CA THR A 44 65.91 48.05 -33.69
C THR A 44 64.94 48.86 -32.82
N VAL A 45 65.40 49.98 -32.27
CA VAL A 45 64.56 50.87 -31.44
C VAL A 45 63.43 51.47 -32.28
N MET A 46 63.73 51.99 -33.46
CA MET A 46 62.74 52.67 -34.32
C MET A 46 61.68 51.75 -34.94
N THR A 47 61.87 50.43 -34.89
CA THR A 47 60.96 49.43 -35.48
C THR A 47 60.41 48.42 -34.45
N ALA A 48 60.76 48.59 -33.17
CA ALA A 48 60.47 47.65 -32.09
C ALA A 48 61.00 46.22 -32.31
N ALA A 49 61.96 46.05 -33.24
CA ALA A 49 62.35 44.76 -33.80
C ALA A 49 61.14 43.90 -34.20
N ARG A 50 60.16 44.49 -34.89
CA ARG A 50 59.01 43.75 -35.45
C ARG A 50 59.39 43.18 -36.82
N ASP A 51 59.35 41.86 -36.97
CA ASP A 51 59.83 41.14 -38.17
C ASP A 51 59.25 41.67 -39.50
N THR A 52 58.04 42.22 -39.48
CA THR A 52 57.39 42.82 -40.66
C THR A 52 58.10 44.06 -41.20
N PHE A 53 58.81 44.81 -40.35
CA PHE A 53 59.40 46.11 -40.68
C PHE A 53 60.91 46.15 -40.49
N TYR A 54 61.52 44.99 -40.28
CA TYR A 54 62.86 44.90 -39.73
C TYR A 54 63.64 43.76 -40.38
N LYS A 55 64.81 44.07 -40.95
CA LYS A 55 65.82 43.09 -41.37
C LYS A 55 67.20 43.64 -41.00
N PHE A 56 67.94 42.90 -40.18
CA PHE A 56 69.33 43.22 -39.82
C PHE A 56 70.24 43.11 -41.05
N ASN A 57 71.17 44.05 -41.21
CA ASN A 57 72.21 44.02 -42.25
C ASN A 57 71.70 43.73 -43.70
N PRO A 58 70.68 44.47 -44.19
CA PRO A 58 70.02 44.16 -45.46
C PRO A 58 70.91 44.40 -46.70
N GLY A 59 71.98 45.19 -46.56
CA GLY A 59 72.92 45.54 -47.64
C GLY A 59 74.09 44.57 -47.84
N GLN A 60 74.18 43.51 -47.03
CA GLN A 60 74.97 42.33 -47.38
C GLN A 60 73.98 41.27 -47.89
N ASP A 61 74.32 40.55 -48.95
CA ASP A 61 73.52 39.49 -49.62
C ASP A 61 73.27 38.24 -48.72
N GLU A 62 73.08 38.45 -47.42
CA GLU A 62 72.87 37.46 -46.36
C GLU A 62 71.37 37.27 -46.05
N SER A 63 70.48 38.09 -46.65
CA SER A 63 69.04 38.11 -46.35
C SER A 63 68.16 37.26 -47.30
N SER A 64 68.77 36.58 -48.28
CA SER A 64 68.09 35.58 -49.11
C SER A 64 68.32 34.17 -48.54
N GLN A 65 67.22 33.45 -48.27
CA GLN A 65 67.28 32.08 -47.78
C GLN A 65 68.00 31.19 -48.81
N ARG A 66 69.00 30.44 -48.31
CA ARG A 66 69.91 29.49 -48.99
C ARG A 66 71.16 30.09 -49.67
N GLY A 67 71.92 30.87 -48.91
CA GLY A 67 73.34 31.12 -49.22
C GLY A 67 74.22 29.89 -49.00
N ARG A 68 74.94 29.46 -50.06
CA ARG A 68 75.90 28.34 -50.19
C ARG A 68 77.08 28.31 -49.19
N TYR A 69 77.09 29.13 -48.13
CA TYR A 69 78.24 29.39 -47.24
C TYR A 69 77.92 29.35 -45.73
N GLY A 70 76.80 28.75 -45.30
CA GLY A 70 76.58 28.40 -43.89
C GLY A 70 76.48 29.55 -42.89
N LYS A 71 76.33 30.80 -43.34
CA LYS A 71 76.14 31.97 -42.46
C LYS A 71 74.70 32.00 -41.95
N VAL A 72 74.55 32.14 -40.63
CA VAL A 72 73.25 32.20 -39.95
C VAL A 72 72.72 33.65 -40.03
N PRO A 73 71.44 33.85 -40.39
CA PRO A 73 70.85 35.19 -40.43
C PRO A 73 70.94 35.86 -39.07
N ARG A 74 71.28 37.16 -39.08
CA ARG A 74 71.40 37.95 -37.87
C ARG A 74 70.01 38.15 -37.24
N THR A 75 69.87 37.75 -35.98
CA THR A 75 68.66 37.92 -35.16
C THR A 75 68.94 38.87 -34.00
N LEU A 76 67.88 39.38 -33.36
CA LEU A 76 67.98 40.25 -32.18
C LEU A 76 68.84 39.59 -31.07
N ALA A 77 68.57 38.32 -30.76
CA ALA A 77 69.38 37.53 -29.83
C ALA A 77 70.85 37.40 -30.27
N SER A 78 71.12 37.26 -31.58
CA SER A 78 72.49 37.16 -32.08
C SER A 78 73.29 38.45 -31.86
N TYR A 79 72.67 39.64 -31.92
CA TYR A 79 73.36 40.88 -31.55
C TYR A 79 73.63 40.91 -30.05
N VAL A 80 72.64 40.56 -29.21
CA VAL A 80 72.82 40.58 -27.75
C VAL A 80 73.94 39.64 -27.31
N LEU A 81 74.04 38.44 -27.88
CA LEU A 81 75.14 37.50 -27.58
C LEU A 81 76.47 37.85 -28.26
N GLY A 82 76.48 38.86 -29.13
CA GLY A 82 77.66 39.29 -29.88
C GLY A 82 78.14 38.21 -30.84
N ALA A 83 77.20 37.61 -31.58
CA ALA A 83 77.53 36.64 -32.61
C ALA A 83 78.45 37.28 -33.65
N ASP A 84 79.47 36.57 -34.09
CA ASP A 84 80.18 36.85 -35.32
C ASP A 84 80.58 35.55 -36.00
N ARG A 85 80.06 35.35 -37.22
CA ARG A 85 80.10 34.08 -37.96
C ARG A 85 79.59 32.91 -37.09
N ASN A 86 80.51 32.20 -36.42
CA ASN A 86 80.23 31.03 -35.58
C ASN A 86 80.70 31.20 -34.11
N LYS A 87 81.21 32.38 -33.73
CA LYS A 87 81.64 32.68 -32.36
C LYS A 87 80.64 33.61 -31.71
N LEU A 88 80.50 33.50 -30.38
CA LEU A 88 79.67 34.39 -29.58
C LEU A 88 80.58 35.08 -28.56
N ALA A 89 80.56 36.41 -28.53
CA ALA A 89 81.28 37.18 -27.51
C ALA A 89 80.76 36.85 -26.11
N ARG A 90 79.48 36.46 -26.00
CA ARG A 90 78.80 36.11 -24.75
C ARG A 90 78.12 34.74 -24.92
N PRO A 91 78.76 33.62 -24.55
CA PRO A 91 78.35 32.26 -24.93
C PRO A 91 77.33 31.59 -23.99
N THR A 92 76.91 32.24 -22.89
CA THR A 92 75.97 31.67 -21.92
C THR A 92 74.60 32.32 -22.05
N SER A 93 74.40 33.43 -21.34
CA SER A 93 73.25 34.30 -21.41
C SER A 93 73.72 35.74 -21.20
N ALA A 94 73.05 36.68 -21.84
CA ALA A 94 73.37 38.09 -21.73
C ALA A 94 72.12 38.96 -21.80
N HIS A 95 72.17 40.06 -21.05
CA HIS A 95 71.22 41.15 -21.15
C HIS A 95 71.85 42.26 -22.00
N GLY A 96 71.12 42.72 -23.01
CA GLY A 96 71.53 43.82 -23.88
C GLY A 96 70.47 44.91 -23.93
N TYR A 97 70.93 46.13 -24.14
CA TYR A 97 70.08 47.31 -24.23
C TYR A 97 70.51 48.19 -25.38
N VAL A 98 69.51 48.73 -26.09
CA VAL A 98 69.71 49.84 -27.00
C VAL A 98 68.71 50.94 -26.66
N ALA A 99 69.23 52.14 -26.38
CA ALA A 99 68.42 53.31 -26.08
C ALA A 99 68.72 54.44 -27.05
N LEU A 100 67.67 55.12 -27.53
CA LEU A 100 67.76 56.36 -28.28
C LEU A 100 67.23 57.49 -27.41
N VAL A 101 68.09 58.46 -27.10
CA VAL A 101 67.71 59.68 -26.38
C VAL A 101 67.39 60.75 -27.41
N PHE A 102 66.18 61.27 -27.37
CA PHE A 102 65.70 62.34 -28.25
C PHE A 102 65.67 63.67 -27.52
N ARG A 103 66.11 64.73 -28.20
CA ARG A 103 66.01 66.11 -27.74
C ARG A 103 65.43 67.01 -28.83
N THR A 104 64.84 68.14 -28.43
CA THR A 104 64.54 69.22 -29.35
C THR A 104 65.82 69.80 -29.96
N THR A 105 65.72 70.28 -31.19
CA THR A 105 66.86 70.90 -31.88
C THR A 105 66.88 72.36 -31.45
N ALA A 106 68.04 72.85 -30.97
CA ALA A 106 68.18 74.23 -30.52
C ALA A 106 67.82 75.20 -31.67
N GLY A 107 66.96 76.19 -31.38
CA GLY A 107 66.49 77.19 -32.37
C GLY A 107 65.06 77.00 -32.88
N VAL A 108 64.29 76.04 -32.35
CA VAL A 108 62.85 75.89 -32.62
C VAL A 108 62.07 76.32 -31.37
N GLU A 109 61.05 77.19 -31.53
CA GLU A 109 60.32 77.89 -30.44
C GLU A 109 59.59 76.98 -29.43
N ALA A 110 59.48 75.68 -29.71
CA ALA A 110 58.94 74.69 -28.79
C ALA A 110 60.08 73.89 -28.15
N ASP A 111 60.53 74.30 -26.97
CA ASP A 111 61.44 73.52 -26.15
C ASP A 111 60.67 72.37 -25.48
N GLY A 112 60.51 71.28 -26.21
CA GLY A 112 59.86 70.05 -25.76
C GLY A 112 60.78 69.21 -24.88
N ASP A 113 60.21 68.59 -23.85
CA ASP A 113 60.94 67.73 -22.94
C ASP A 113 61.68 66.59 -23.68
N PRO A 114 62.92 66.25 -23.28
CA PRO A 114 63.63 65.12 -23.84
C PRO A 114 62.89 63.82 -23.52
N PHE A 115 62.98 62.82 -24.39
CA PHE A 115 62.47 61.49 -24.08
C PHE A 115 63.45 60.42 -24.55
N THR A 116 63.42 59.27 -23.89
CA THR A 116 64.25 58.11 -24.28
C THR A 116 63.37 56.95 -24.72
N ALA A 117 63.69 56.36 -25.86
CA ALA A 117 63.11 55.11 -26.32
C ALA A 117 64.14 53.99 -26.09
N LEU A 118 63.76 52.94 -25.36
CA LEU A 118 64.66 51.87 -24.93
C LEU A 118 64.10 50.51 -25.29
N ILE A 119 64.94 49.64 -25.85
CA ILE A 119 64.66 48.21 -26.02
C ILE A 119 65.70 47.43 -25.22
N GLY A 120 65.21 46.60 -24.30
CA GLY A 120 66.00 45.63 -23.54
C GLY A 120 65.71 44.22 -24.01
N VAL A 121 66.74 43.39 -24.13
CA VAL A 121 66.63 42.03 -24.62
C VAL A 121 67.51 41.11 -23.80
N SER A 122 66.90 40.05 -23.26
CA SER A 122 67.61 38.93 -22.64
C SER A 122 67.74 37.83 -23.67
N ALA A 123 68.95 37.31 -23.86
CA ALA A 123 69.22 36.25 -24.82
C ALA A 123 70.12 35.16 -24.24
N ASP A 124 69.93 33.93 -24.70
CA ASP A 124 70.76 32.77 -24.38
C ASP A 124 71.02 31.88 -25.59
N LEU A 125 71.88 30.88 -25.40
CA LEU A 125 72.04 29.78 -26.34
C LEU A 125 71.00 28.69 -26.09
N GLY A 126 69.86 28.79 -26.77
CA GLY A 126 68.82 27.76 -26.77
C GLY A 126 69.29 26.45 -27.42
N THR A 127 68.71 25.34 -26.96
CA THR A 127 68.91 23.99 -27.52
C THR A 127 67.69 23.56 -28.33
N ASP A 128 67.50 24.14 -29.51
CA ASP A 128 66.48 23.67 -30.46
C ASP A 128 67.06 22.50 -31.28
N GLY A 129 67.02 21.30 -30.70
CA GLY A 129 67.51 20.06 -31.32
C GLY A 129 69.04 19.96 -31.39
N LYS A 130 69.60 19.42 -32.48
CA LYS A 130 71.05 19.15 -32.66
C LYS A 130 71.93 20.40 -32.85
N ARG A 131 71.37 21.62 -32.91
CA ARG A 131 72.14 22.87 -33.13
C ARG A 131 71.83 23.89 -32.03
N ARG A 132 72.89 24.46 -31.44
CA ARG A 132 72.79 25.61 -30.51
C ARG A 132 72.58 26.89 -31.34
N ALA A 133 71.51 27.64 -31.06
CA ALA A 133 71.20 28.88 -31.77
C ALA A 133 70.83 30.00 -30.78
N PRO A 134 71.19 31.27 -31.06
CA PRO A 134 70.78 32.41 -30.26
C PRO A 134 69.25 32.51 -30.16
N ARG A 135 68.73 32.52 -28.93
CA ARG A 135 67.30 32.63 -28.65
C ARG A 135 67.05 33.85 -27.77
N THR A 136 66.00 34.61 -28.09
CA THR A 136 65.51 35.68 -27.23
C THR A 136 64.68 35.05 -26.11
N ILE A 137 65.04 35.32 -24.86
CA ILE A 137 64.30 34.89 -23.67
C ILE A 137 63.21 35.91 -23.36
N ASP A 138 63.59 37.19 -23.27
CA ASP A 138 62.68 38.27 -22.90
C ASP A 138 63.03 39.55 -23.68
N GLN A 139 62.02 40.38 -23.94
CA GLN A 139 62.16 41.68 -24.60
C GLN A 139 61.25 42.69 -23.91
N VAL A 140 61.83 43.81 -23.48
CA VAL A 140 61.10 44.93 -22.90
C VAL A 140 61.25 46.14 -23.80
N ASN A 141 60.14 46.82 -24.11
CA ASN A 141 60.11 48.06 -24.87
C ASN A 141 59.60 49.18 -23.95
N LEU A 142 60.44 50.18 -23.68
CA LEU A 142 60.13 51.29 -22.77
C LEU A 142 60.22 52.64 -23.49
N ILE A 143 59.35 53.57 -23.12
CA ILE A 143 59.49 54.99 -23.43
C ILE A 143 59.57 55.75 -22.11
N LEU A 144 60.63 56.53 -21.92
CA LEU A 144 60.85 57.38 -20.77
C LEU A 144 60.61 58.84 -21.15
N THR A 145 59.53 59.42 -20.65
CA THR A 145 59.12 60.80 -20.91
C THR A 145 59.84 61.77 -19.98
N GLY A 146 60.41 62.86 -20.51
CA GLY A 146 61.14 63.84 -19.71
C GLY A 146 62.54 63.39 -19.27
N VAL A 147 62.99 62.21 -19.69
CA VAL A 147 64.24 61.60 -19.23
C VAL A 147 65.23 61.48 -20.38
N ALA A 148 66.42 62.05 -20.18
CA ALA A 148 67.60 61.79 -21.00
C ALA A 148 68.48 60.73 -20.31
N LEU A 149 68.28 59.47 -20.69
CA LEU A 149 68.96 58.32 -20.09
C LEU A 149 70.49 58.38 -20.29
N LYS A 150 71.23 57.82 -19.34
CA LYS A 150 72.69 57.58 -19.40
C LYS A 150 72.99 56.09 -19.32
N GLN A 151 74.14 55.66 -19.83
CA GLN A 151 74.65 54.30 -19.76
C GLN A 151 74.78 53.80 -18.32
N GLY A 152 75.20 54.68 -17.40
CA GLY A 152 75.25 54.42 -15.96
C GLY A 152 73.89 54.10 -15.33
N ASP A 153 72.79 54.30 -16.06
CA ASP A 153 71.44 54.00 -15.59
C ASP A 153 70.99 52.57 -15.92
N LEU A 154 71.81 51.84 -16.70
CA LEU A 154 71.56 50.46 -17.12
C LEU A 154 72.50 49.46 -16.43
N VAL A 155 73.34 49.95 -15.52
CA VAL A 155 74.29 49.16 -14.72
C VAL A 155 74.09 49.45 -13.24
N THR A 156 74.33 48.45 -12.40
CA THR A 156 74.37 48.55 -10.94
C THR A 156 75.80 48.37 -10.46
N ASP A 157 76.23 49.26 -9.59
CA ASP A 157 77.52 49.17 -8.89
C ASP A 157 77.40 48.18 -7.72
N GLU A 158 78.28 47.19 -7.67
CA GLU A 158 78.45 46.27 -6.53
C GLU A 158 79.77 46.57 -5.79
N GLY A 159 80.04 47.83 -5.47
CA GLY A 159 81.05 48.21 -4.49
C GLY A 159 82.51 48.03 -4.94
N ALA A 160 83.41 48.65 -4.16
CA ALA A 160 84.82 48.87 -4.49
C ALA A 160 85.57 47.63 -5.01
N GLY A 161 85.75 47.55 -6.33
CA GLY A 161 86.66 46.62 -7.00
C GLY A 161 86.04 45.47 -7.79
N ARG A 162 84.70 45.36 -7.89
CA ARG A 162 84.04 44.40 -8.82
C ARG A 162 83.49 45.12 -10.06
N GLN A 163 83.47 44.41 -11.19
CA GLN A 163 82.98 44.93 -12.47
C GLN A 163 81.49 45.29 -12.40
N ASP A 164 81.12 46.45 -12.96
CA ASP A 164 79.73 46.91 -13.13
C ASP A 164 78.84 45.80 -13.69
N ARG A 165 77.77 45.47 -12.95
CA ARG A 165 76.82 44.44 -13.39
C ARG A 165 75.66 45.09 -14.15
N ILE A 166 75.35 44.56 -15.32
CA ILE A 166 74.23 45.03 -16.13
C ILE A 166 72.92 44.64 -15.44
N VAL A 167 71.99 45.59 -15.34
CA VAL A 167 70.66 45.36 -14.76
C VAL A 167 69.94 44.30 -15.61
N PRO A 168 69.37 43.23 -15.02
CA PRO A 168 68.60 42.24 -15.77
C PRO A 168 67.34 42.83 -16.42
N VAL A 169 67.00 42.35 -17.62
CA VAL A 169 65.91 42.89 -18.46
C VAL A 169 64.56 42.81 -17.76
N GLU A 170 64.31 41.72 -17.04
CA GLU A 170 63.09 41.52 -16.27
C GLU A 170 62.95 42.50 -15.09
N LYS A 171 64.04 43.14 -14.65
CA LYS A 171 64.04 44.13 -13.54
C LYS A 171 64.18 45.58 -14.03
N ILE A 172 64.49 45.80 -15.30
CA ILE A 172 64.89 47.13 -15.80
C ILE A 172 63.77 48.17 -15.69
N GLU A 173 62.53 47.78 -15.97
CA GLU A 173 61.40 48.71 -15.90
C GLU A 173 61.22 49.23 -14.46
N ASN A 174 61.27 48.34 -13.47
CA ASN A 174 61.17 48.72 -12.06
C ASN A 174 62.40 49.52 -11.60
N HIS A 175 63.60 49.14 -12.02
CA HIS A 175 64.84 49.88 -11.72
C HIS A 175 64.75 51.34 -12.18
N LEU A 176 64.31 51.57 -13.42
CA LEU A 176 64.16 52.92 -13.97
C LEU A 176 62.99 53.68 -13.33
N LYS A 177 61.89 53.01 -12.96
CA LYS A 177 60.78 53.63 -12.21
C LYS A 177 61.22 54.11 -10.83
N VAL A 178 62.06 53.36 -10.12
CA VAL A 178 62.61 53.80 -8.82
C VAL A 178 63.50 55.02 -8.99
N ARG A 179 64.30 55.06 -10.07
CA ARG A 179 65.28 56.13 -10.30
C ARG A 179 64.67 57.44 -10.83
N PHE A 180 63.69 57.35 -11.73
CA PHE A 180 63.12 58.51 -12.43
C PHE A 180 61.63 58.75 -12.13
N GLY A 181 61.01 57.88 -11.34
CA GLY A 181 59.59 57.94 -10.98
C GLY A 181 58.69 57.11 -11.90
N SER A 182 57.64 56.53 -11.33
CA SER A 182 56.72 55.62 -12.05
C SER A 182 55.95 56.27 -13.21
N ARG A 183 55.75 57.60 -13.18
CA ARG A 183 55.06 58.33 -14.26
C ARG A 183 55.95 58.59 -15.48
N ALA A 184 57.26 58.67 -15.29
CA ALA A 184 58.20 58.94 -16.37
C ALA A 184 58.45 57.71 -17.25
N VAL A 185 58.33 56.50 -16.71
CA VAL A 185 58.65 55.25 -17.41
C VAL A 185 57.39 54.51 -17.83
N ARG A 186 57.18 54.37 -19.14
CA ARG A 186 56.07 53.61 -19.72
C ARG A 186 56.58 52.36 -20.42
N GLY A 187 56.17 51.19 -19.93
CA GLY A 187 56.44 49.90 -20.56
C GLY A 187 55.33 49.45 -21.51
N PHE A 188 55.73 48.79 -22.60
CA PHE A 188 54.83 48.30 -23.64
C PHE A 188 55.00 46.79 -23.83
N ARG A 189 53.89 46.06 -23.67
CA ARG A 189 53.83 44.63 -24.00
C ARG A 189 53.68 44.40 -25.50
N ASP A 190 52.98 45.31 -26.19
CA ASP A 190 52.75 45.24 -27.63
C ASP A 190 53.72 46.14 -28.41
N LYS A 191 54.34 45.56 -29.45
CA LYS A 191 55.27 46.31 -30.33
C LYS A 191 54.57 47.45 -31.07
N ILE A 192 53.28 47.31 -31.37
CA ILE A 192 52.49 48.31 -32.08
C ILE A 192 52.19 49.51 -31.19
N GLY A 193 51.74 49.29 -29.95
CA GLY A 193 51.55 50.35 -28.95
C GLY A 193 52.82 51.16 -28.72
N TYR A 194 53.96 50.49 -28.57
CA TYR A 194 55.26 51.15 -28.48
C TYR A 194 55.53 52.04 -29.71
N LEU A 195 55.34 51.53 -30.93
CA LEU A 195 55.57 52.29 -32.16
C LEU A 195 54.60 53.46 -32.31
N LYS A 196 53.32 53.28 -31.99
CA LYS A 196 52.32 54.36 -32.01
C LYS A 196 52.70 55.49 -31.06
N THR A 197 53.22 55.17 -29.87
CA THR A 197 53.68 56.21 -28.93
C THR A 197 55.02 56.82 -29.35
N LEU A 198 55.99 56.03 -29.82
CA LEU A 198 57.29 56.53 -30.30
C LEU A 198 57.13 57.52 -31.46
N TRP A 199 56.39 57.13 -32.49
CA TRP A 199 56.12 58.00 -33.64
C TRP A 199 55.22 59.18 -33.26
N GLY A 200 54.33 59.02 -32.28
CA GLY A 200 53.57 60.13 -31.71
C GLY A 200 54.43 61.18 -31.01
N TYR A 201 55.47 60.78 -30.27
CA TYR A 201 56.46 61.71 -29.73
C TYR A 201 57.21 62.45 -30.85
N LEU A 202 57.61 61.75 -31.91
CA LEU A 202 58.32 62.35 -33.04
C LEU A 202 57.46 63.32 -33.87
N ARG A 203 56.14 63.08 -33.93
CA ARG A 203 55.16 63.99 -34.57
C ARG A 203 54.70 65.15 -33.67
N ASN A 204 55.27 65.32 -32.48
CA ASN A 204 54.89 66.34 -31.53
C ASN A 204 53.43 66.20 -31.01
N CYS A 205 52.91 64.97 -30.94
CA CYS A 205 51.59 64.69 -30.37
C CYS A 205 51.63 64.60 -28.82
N ASN A 206 52.60 65.24 -28.15
CA ASN A 206 52.78 65.24 -26.69
C ASN A 206 52.76 63.85 -26.03
N GLY A 207 53.25 62.82 -26.72
CA GLY A 207 53.25 61.44 -26.22
C GLY A 207 51.91 60.70 -26.33
N MET A 208 50.93 61.25 -27.06
CA MET A 208 49.74 60.52 -27.49
C MET A 208 50.07 59.55 -28.62
N ALA A 209 49.40 58.40 -28.63
CA ALA A 209 49.58 57.37 -29.64
C ALA A 209 48.89 57.77 -30.97
N ILE A 210 49.61 57.70 -32.09
CA ILE A 210 49.04 57.89 -33.44
C ILE A 210 48.27 56.65 -33.91
N SER A 211 47.60 56.72 -35.07
CA SER A 211 46.87 55.56 -35.63
C SER A 211 47.82 54.40 -36.00
N GLU A 212 47.32 53.16 -35.99
CA GLU A 212 48.14 52.00 -36.35
C GLU A 212 48.62 52.04 -37.81
N LEU A 213 47.74 52.45 -38.73
CA LEU A 213 48.06 52.59 -40.15
C LEU A 213 49.24 53.54 -40.35
N GLU A 214 49.20 54.68 -39.68
CA GLU A 214 50.21 55.72 -39.77
C GLU A 214 51.53 55.29 -39.12
N ALA A 215 51.49 54.68 -37.92
CA ALA A 215 52.68 54.13 -37.29
C ALA A 215 53.34 53.05 -38.16
N ALA A 216 52.55 52.19 -38.80
CA ALA A 216 53.05 51.17 -39.73
C ALA A 216 53.69 51.80 -40.97
N GLN A 217 53.09 52.85 -41.54
CA GLN A 217 53.66 53.58 -42.68
C GLN A 217 54.98 54.27 -42.30
N ALA A 218 55.02 55.03 -41.21
CA ALA A 218 56.23 55.71 -40.73
C ALA A 218 57.38 54.73 -40.45
N THR A 219 57.06 53.59 -39.82
CA THR A 219 58.04 52.53 -39.55
C THR A 219 58.57 51.90 -40.84
N ARG A 220 57.72 51.65 -41.85
CA ARG A 220 58.12 51.13 -43.17
C ARG A 220 59.04 52.11 -43.89
N THR A 221 58.68 53.39 -43.95
CA THR A 221 59.48 54.44 -44.59
C THR A 221 60.85 54.56 -43.91
N TRP A 222 60.89 54.56 -42.58
CA TRP A 222 62.15 54.56 -41.83
C TRP A 222 63.04 53.35 -42.16
N SER A 223 62.47 52.14 -42.19
CA SER A 223 63.24 50.94 -42.52
C SER A 223 63.76 50.95 -43.95
N ARG A 224 63.03 51.54 -44.91
CA ARG A 224 63.48 51.69 -46.29
C ARG A 224 64.64 52.66 -46.41
N LEU A 225 64.62 53.78 -45.68
CA LEU A 225 65.72 54.76 -45.66
C LEU A 225 67.05 54.17 -45.19
N MET A 226 67.01 53.20 -44.27
CA MET A 226 68.20 52.53 -43.74
C MET A 226 68.74 51.44 -44.67
N ALA A 227 67.90 50.85 -45.51
CA ALA A 227 68.35 49.88 -46.51
C ALA A 227 69.01 50.65 -47.67
N HIS A 228 70.29 50.36 -47.96
CA HIS A 228 70.94 50.80 -49.20
C HIS A 228 70.32 50.08 -50.41
N SER A 229 69.08 50.39 -50.75
CA SER A 229 68.55 50.24 -52.09
C SER A 229 68.74 51.59 -52.79
N PRO A 230 69.24 51.62 -54.04
CA PRO A 230 69.42 52.88 -54.75
C PRO A 230 68.08 53.61 -54.75
N ILE A 231 68.07 54.84 -54.22
CA ILE A 231 66.94 55.73 -54.38
C ILE A 231 66.87 55.99 -55.88
N GLY A 232 66.01 55.25 -56.59
CA GLY A 232 65.62 55.63 -57.95
C GLY A 232 65.13 57.07 -57.89
N SER A 233 65.46 57.87 -58.92
CA SER A 233 65.01 59.23 -59.26
C SER A 233 64.24 59.99 -58.15
N ILE A 234 64.63 61.23 -57.84
CA ILE A 234 63.87 62.09 -56.89
C ILE A 234 62.37 62.17 -57.26
N ASN A 235 62.03 62.10 -58.55
CA ASN A 235 60.65 61.98 -58.99
C ASN A 235 60.00 60.70 -58.46
N ASP A 236 60.66 59.56 -58.43
CA ASP A 236 60.10 58.35 -57.85
C ASP A 236 59.86 58.44 -56.34
N PHE A 237 60.81 58.96 -55.57
CA PHE A 237 60.58 59.16 -54.13
C PHE A 237 59.39 60.08 -53.87
N VAL A 238 59.33 61.21 -54.59
CA VAL A 238 58.21 62.15 -54.47
C VAL A 238 56.91 61.50 -54.92
N ARG A 239 56.86 60.80 -56.05
CA ARG A 239 55.62 60.24 -56.61
C ARG A 239 55.13 59.01 -55.81
N HIS A 240 55.98 58.18 -55.18
CA HIS A 240 55.53 57.00 -54.40
C HIS A 240 55.32 57.30 -52.90
N GLU A 241 56.06 58.25 -52.33
CA GLU A 241 56.13 58.41 -50.87
C GLU A 241 55.71 59.80 -50.37
N ILE A 242 55.62 60.84 -51.22
CA ILE A 242 55.21 62.21 -50.82
C ILE A 242 53.92 62.68 -51.53
N LEU A 243 53.77 62.36 -52.80
CA LEU A 243 52.61 62.59 -53.65
C LEU A 243 51.88 61.25 -53.81
N GLU A 244 50.55 61.26 -53.82
CA GLU A 244 49.78 60.08 -54.23
C GLU A 244 50.10 59.76 -55.71
N ARG A 245 50.64 58.57 -55.98
CA ARG A 245 51.17 58.25 -57.31
C ARG A 245 50.05 58.02 -58.35
N ARG A 246 50.14 58.71 -59.49
CA ARG A 246 49.54 58.34 -60.80
C ARG A 246 50.66 57.94 -61.77
N ASP A 247 50.53 56.81 -62.46
CA ASP A 247 51.55 56.18 -63.33
C ASP A 247 50.89 55.62 -64.60
N VAL A 248 51.45 55.83 -65.81
CA VAL A 248 50.76 55.71 -67.11
C VAL A 248 50.99 54.39 -67.88
N ALA A 249 52.10 53.68 -67.63
CA ALA A 249 52.25 52.26 -68.03
C ALA A 249 51.60 51.35 -66.99
N GLY A 250 51.73 51.77 -65.72
CA GLY A 250 50.70 51.59 -64.71
C GLY A 250 49.32 51.86 -65.30
N ASP A 251 48.99 52.96 -65.96
CA ASP A 251 47.62 53.22 -66.47
C ASP A 251 47.20 52.27 -67.60
N LEU A 252 48.11 51.56 -68.31
CA LEU A 252 47.74 50.54 -69.30
C LEU A 252 47.56 49.15 -68.67
N ASP A 253 48.47 48.73 -67.77
CA ASP A 253 48.29 47.52 -66.96
C ASP A 253 47.24 47.71 -65.86
N HIS A 254 47.03 48.93 -65.37
CA HIS A 254 45.88 49.44 -64.62
C HIS A 254 44.73 49.74 -65.55
N MET A 255 44.83 49.92 -66.87
CA MET A 255 43.62 49.92 -67.72
C MET A 255 43.18 48.48 -67.96
N ILE A 256 44.09 47.53 -68.15
CA ILE A 256 43.78 46.11 -68.29
C ILE A 256 43.35 45.55 -66.94
N GLN A 257 44.10 45.81 -65.87
CA GLN A 257 43.68 45.51 -64.50
C GLN A 257 42.48 46.35 -64.12
N SER A 258 42.28 47.61 -64.53
CA SER A 258 41.02 48.32 -64.24
C SER A 258 39.89 47.84 -65.12
N VAL A 259 40.11 47.28 -66.30
CA VAL A 259 39.07 46.63 -67.11
C VAL A 259 38.72 45.28 -66.49
N GLN A 260 39.71 44.52 -66.00
CA GLN A 260 39.50 43.29 -65.24
C GLN A 260 38.88 43.56 -63.87
N THR A 261 39.32 44.60 -63.16
CA THR A 261 38.78 45.07 -61.89
C THR A 261 37.43 45.72 -62.10
N PHE A 262 37.18 46.40 -63.22
CA PHE A 262 35.87 46.93 -63.60
C PHE A 262 34.92 45.81 -63.98
N ASN A 263 35.38 44.77 -64.68
CA ASN A 263 34.59 43.58 -64.94
C ASN A 263 34.33 42.79 -63.65
N GLN A 264 35.31 42.66 -62.75
CA GLN A 264 35.12 42.08 -61.42
C GLN A 264 34.21 42.93 -60.54
N LEU A 265 34.34 44.26 -60.56
CA LEU A 265 33.46 45.19 -59.85
C LEU A 265 32.06 45.18 -60.45
N LYS A 266 31.92 45.03 -61.77
CA LYS A 266 30.63 44.87 -62.44
C LYS A 266 30.00 43.53 -62.11
N GLN A 267 30.77 42.46 -62.03
CA GLN A 267 30.31 41.14 -61.59
C GLN A 267 29.94 41.16 -60.09
N GLN A 268 30.76 41.80 -59.25
CA GLN A 268 30.47 42.01 -57.83
C GLN A 268 29.27 42.92 -57.63
N ALA A 269 29.10 43.95 -58.46
CA ALA A 269 27.94 44.83 -58.44
C ALA A 269 26.69 44.05 -58.84
N ALA A 270 26.76 43.20 -59.88
CA ALA A 270 25.66 42.33 -60.27
C ALA A 270 25.34 41.28 -59.18
N GLU A 271 26.35 40.72 -58.51
CA GLU A 271 26.17 39.85 -57.36
C GLU A 271 25.61 40.59 -56.14
N LEU A 272 26.04 41.83 -55.89
CA LEU A 272 25.51 42.70 -54.85
C LEU A 272 24.06 43.06 -55.14
N GLU A 273 23.71 43.41 -56.38
CA GLU A 273 22.34 43.66 -56.80
C GLU A 273 21.48 42.40 -56.65
N ALA A 274 21.97 41.23 -57.05
CA ALA A 274 21.29 39.96 -56.85
C ALA A 274 21.11 39.64 -55.34
N ARG A 275 22.11 39.92 -54.51
CA ARG A 275 22.03 39.77 -53.04
C ARG A 275 21.06 40.77 -52.42
N ILE A 276 21.08 42.03 -52.86
CA ILE A 276 20.13 43.08 -52.42
C ILE A 276 18.71 42.66 -52.79
N GLU A 277 18.50 42.16 -54.01
CA GLU A 277 17.19 41.69 -54.45
C GLU A 277 16.73 40.46 -53.65
N THR A 278 17.66 39.55 -53.33
CA THR A 278 17.37 38.41 -52.44
C THR A 278 17.01 38.88 -51.03
N LEU A 279 17.75 39.85 -50.48
CA LEU A 279 17.47 40.44 -49.17
C LEU A 279 16.12 41.17 -49.15
N ARG A 280 15.78 41.90 -50.21
CA ARG A 280 14.46 42.54 -50.37
C ARG A 280 13.33 41.52 -50.38
N ARG A 281 13.51 40.37 -51.07
CA ARG A 281 12.53 39.28 -51.02
C ARG A 281 12.40 38.70 -49.62
N ILE A 282 13.51 38.48 -48.92
CA ILE A 282 13.50 38.01 -47.52
C ILE A 282 12.77 39.00 -46.61
N GLU A 283 13.02 40.31 -46.79
CA GLU A 283 12.33 41.37 -46.05
C GLU A 283 10.83 41.36 -46.35
N GLN A 284 10.43 41.22 -47.61
CA GLN A 284 9.03 41.10 -48.02
C GLN A 284 8.36 39.87 -47.38
N TYR A 285 9.02 38.71 -47.39
CA TYR A 285 8.52 37.51 -46.71
C TYR A 285 8.43 37.69 -45.20
N GLY A 286 9.44 38.31 -44.58
CA GLY A 286 9.42 38.64 -43.16
C GLY A 286 8.23 39.53 -42.80
N THR A 287 7.95 40.55 -43.63
CA THR A 287 6.81 41.44 -43.44
C THR A 287 5.48 40.71 -43.62
N GLN A 288 5.38 39.77 -44.58
CA GLN A 288 4.19 38.94 -44.77
C GLN A 288 3.97 38.00 -43.58
N ILE A 289 5.03 37.37 -43.07
CA ILE A 289 4.97 36.50 -41.89
C ILE A 289 4.54 37.31 -40.66
N GLU A 290 5.10 38.51 -40.45
CA GLU A 290 4.73 39.36 -39.33
C GLU A 290 3.25 39.76 -39.40
N ARG A 291 2.77 40.18 -40.58
CA ARG A 291 1.34 40.48 -40.80
C ARG A 291 0.46 39.25 -40.55
N GLY A 292 0.86 38.10 -41.07
CA GLY A 292 0.14 36.84 -40.86
C GLY A 292 0.08 36.42 -39.39
N TYR A 293 1.19 36.56 -38.67
CA TYR A 293 1.29 36.27 -37.24
C TYR A 293 0.44 37.25 -36.43
N ARG A 294 0.49 38.55 -36.73
CA ARG A 294 -0.35 39.56 -36.07
C ARG A 294 -1.84 39.25 -36.27
N ALA A 295 -2.25 38.93 -37.49
CA ALA A 295 -3.63 38.53 -37.79
C ALA A 295 -4.04 37.22 -37.09
N LEU A 296 -3.12 36.25 -36.94
CA LEU A 296 -3.39 35.02 -36.20
C LEU A 296 -3.61 35.28 -34.71
N VAL A 297 -2.75 36.12 -34.09
CA VAL A 297 -2.86 36.49 -32.68
C VAL A 297 -4.17 37.25 -32.43
N GLU A 298 -4.53 38.19 -33.31
CA GLU A 298 -5.79 38.93 -33.24
C GLU A 298 -6.99 37.99 -33.33
N LYS A 299 -7.00 37.05 -34.29
CA LYS A 299 -8.07 36.04 -34.39
C LYS A 299 -8.17 35.14 -33.17
N ARG A 300 -7.03 34.74 -32.59
CA ARG A 300 -7.01 33.94 -31.36
C ARG A 300 -7.57 34.72 -30.17
N LEU A 301 -7.24 36.00 -30.06
CA LEU A 301 -7.78 36.87 -29.02
C LEU A 301 -9.31 37.00 -29.17
N LEU A 302 -9.79 37.24 -30.39
CA LEU A 302 -11.23 37.32 -30.67
C LEU A 302 -11.96 36.02 -30.33
N LEU A 303 -11.40 34.86 -30.70
CA LEU A 303 -11.97 33.56 -30.33
C LEU A 303 -12.05 33.38 -28.81
N ALA A 304 -10.99 33.74 -28.09
CA ALA A 304 -10.97 33.67 -26.63
C ALA A 304 -12.00 34.60 -25.98
N GLU A 305 -12.22 35.79 -26.55
CA GLU A 305 -13.27 36.71 -26.07
C GLU A 305 -14.68 36.16 -26.30
N VAL A 306 -14.94 35.55 -27.46
CA VAL A 306 -16.21 34.89 -27.76
C VAL A 306 -16.45 33.73 -26.78
N GLU A 307 -15.47 32.87 -26.57
CA GLU A 307 -15.56 31.77 -25.60
C GLU A 307 -15.83 32.29 -24.18
N ARG A 308 -15.13 33.37 -23.77
CA ARG A 308 -15.35 34.01 -22.47
C ARG A 308 -16.79 34.50 -22.34
N PHE A 309 -17.32 35.17 -23.36
CA PHE A 309 -18.69 35.68 -23.36
C PHE A 309 -19.72 34.55 -23.29
N GLU A 310 -19.52 33.45 -24.02
CA GLU A 310 -20.40 32.28 -23.93
C GLU A 310 -20.39 31.63 -22.54
N LEU A 311 -19.21 31.53 -21.92
CA LEU A 311 -19.07 31.00 -20.57
C LEU A 311 -19.72 31.91 -19.53
N GLU A 312 -19.56 33.23 -19.64
CA GLU A 312 -20.24 34.22 -18.80
C GLU A 312 -21.76 34.09 -18.91
N ARG A 313 -22.29 33.99 -20.13
CA ARG A 313 -23.73 33.80 -20.36
C ARG A 313 -24.25 32.48 -19.76
N ARG A 314 -23.50 31.38 -19.91
CA ARG A 314 -23.87 30.09 -19.29
C ARG A 314 -23.84 30.17 -17.76
N ARG A 315 -22.89 30.92 -17.20
CA ARG A 315 -22.78 31.15 -15.76
C ARG A 315 -23.99 31.92 -15.24
N GLU A 316 -24.40 32.99 -15.93
CA GLU A 316 -25.59 33.78 -15.57
C GLU A 316 -26.86 32.91 -15.60
N GLN A 317 -27.08 32.14 -16.68
CA GLN A 317 -28.21 31.22 -16.78
C GLN A 317 -28.21 30.17 -15.64
N ALA A 318 -27.03 29.65 -15.27
CA ALA A 318 -26.92 28.72 -14.16
C ALA A 318 -27.23 29.41 -12.81
N GLN A 319 -26.83 30.66 -12.62
CA GLN A 319 -27.13 31.45 -11.42
C GLN A 319 -28.62 31.72 -11.28
N GLU A 320 -29.32 32.11 -12.36
CA GLU A 320 -30.78 32.27 -12.37
C GLU A 320 -31.50 30.97 -11.99
N ARG A 321 -31.04 29.83 -12.53
CA ARG A 321 -31.59 28.51 -12.17
C ARG A 321 -31.36 28.17 -10.69
N ILE A 322 -30.19 28.51 -10.14
CA ILE A 322 -29.90 28.30 -8.72
C ILE A 322 -30.82 29.17 -7.85
N GLU A 323 -31.07 30.42 -8.22
CA GLU A 323 -31.95 31.31 -7.48
C GLU A 323 -33.40 30.84 -7.50
N THR A 324 -33.91 30.43 -8.66
CA THR A 324 -35.26 29.85 -8.78
C THR A 324 -35.41 28.60 -7.92
N PHE A 325 -34.44 27.67 -7.94
CA PHE A 325 -34.47 26.49 -7.06
C PHE A 325 -34.37 26.85 -5.58
N ARG A 326 -33.59 27.87 -5.20
CA ARG A 326 -33.52 28.34 -3.80
C ARG A 326 -34.87 28.89 -3.33
N GLN A 327 -35.54 29.68 -4.17
CA GLN A 327 -36.87 30.20 -3.87
C GLN A 327 -37.89 29.06 -3.72
N GLU A 328 -37.85 28.06 -4.61
CA GLU A 328 -38.72 26.89 -4.53
C GLU A 328 -38.45 26.06 -3.26
N GLN A 329 -37.19 25.81 -2.92
CA GLN A 329 -36.82 25.14 -1.67
C GLN A 329 -37.32 25.90 -0.44
N HIS A 330 -37.21 27.23 -0.44
CA HIS A 330 -37.71 28.04 0.66
C HIS A 330 -39.23 27.93 0.79
N ARG A 331 -39.96 28.01 -0.34
CA ARG A 331 -41.44 27.84 -0.38
C ARG A 331 -41.86 26.46 0.10
N LEU A 332 -41.19 25.40 -0.36
CA LEU A 332 -41.47 24.02 0.07
C LEU A 332 -41.14 23.82 1.56
N GLY A 333 -40.06 24.44 2.05
CA GLY A 333 -39.70 24.44 3.46
C GLY A 333 -40.78 25.07 4.35
N GLN A 334 -41.29 26.25 3.96
CA GLN A 334 -42.39 26.92 4.65
C GLN A 334 -43.68 26.08 4.61
N ARG A 335 -44.00 25.48 3.47
CA ARG A 335 -45.19 24.62 3.35
C ARG A 335 -45.08 23.37 4.22
N ARG A 336 -43.89 22.79 4.32
CA ARG A 336 -43.62 21.65 5.22
C ARG A 336 -43.82 22.04 6.68
N THR A 337 -43.35 23.21 7.10
CA THR A 337 -43.56 23.67 8.49
C THR A 337 -45.04 23.90 8.81
N ILE A 338 -45.81 24.48 7.87
CA ILE A 338 -47.26 24.65 8.04
C ILE A 338 -47.95 23.29 8.16
N LEU A 339 -47.71 22.38 7.20
CA LEU A 339 -48.30 21.04 7.22
C LEU A 339 -47.93 20.25 8.49
N LYS A 340 -46.72 20.43 9.01
CA LYS A 340 -46.31 19.80 10.27
C LYS A 340 -47.13 20.34 11.44
N SER A 341 -47.35 21.66 11.52
CA SER A 341 -48.20 22.24 12.57
C SER A 341 -49.67 21.84 12.44
N GLU A 342 -50.20 21.73 11.21
CA GLU A 342 -51.56 21.24 10.97
C GLU A 342 -51.71 19.77 11.39
N LEU A 343 -50.70 18.94 11.15
CA LEU A 343 -50.68 17.54 11.59
C LEU A 343 -50.64 17.43 13.11
N GLU A 344 -49.78 18.20 13.78
CA GLU A 344 -49.72 18.23 15.25
C GLU A 344 -51.07 18.65 15.85
N GLN A 345 -51.74 19.67 15.28
CA GLN A 345 -53.10 20.06 15.69
C GLN A 345 -54.13 18.96 15.43
N ALA A 346 -54.04 18.25 14.30
CA ALA A 346 -54.93 17.13 13.99
C ALA A 346 -54.73 15.96 14.97
N ASP A 347 -53.49 15.65 15.34
CA ASP A 347 -53.18 14.62 16.34
C ASP A 347 -53.70 15.01 17.72
N ASP A 348 -53.52 16.26 18.15
CA ASP A 348 -54.06 16.76 19.42
C ASP A 348 -55.59 16.70 19.46
N THR A 349 -56.25 17.09 18.37
CA THR A 349 -57.72 16.98 18.26
C THR A 349 -58.16 15.52 18.27
N ARG A 350 -57.44 14.61 17.60
CA ARG A 350 -57.72 13.18 17.66
C ARG A 350 -57.59 12.64 19.09
N ILE A 351 -56.49 12.94 19.78
CA ILE A 351 -56.26 12.52 21.18
C ILE A 351 -57.39 13.03 22.08
N ARG A 352 -57.78 14.30 21.92
CA ARG A 352 -58.88 14.88 22.68
C ARG A 352 -60.20 14.16 22.41
N LEU A 353 -60.55 13.92 21.14
CA LEU A 353 -61.76 13.19 20.77
C LEU A 353 -61.73 11.74 21.24
N GLU A 354 -60.57 11.07 21.23
CA GLU A 354 -60.40 9.73 21.79
C GLU A 354 -60.57 9.72 23.31
N ALA A 355 -60.09 10.73 24.02
CA ALA A 355 -60.30 10.89 25.45
C ALA A 355 -61.78 11.16 25.77
N GLU A 356 -62.45 12.04 25.01
CA GLU A 356 -63.89 12.28 25.12
C GLU A 356 -64.70 11.01 24.81
N ARG A 357 -64.29 10.24 23.80
CA ARG A 357 -64.89 8.93 23.47
C ARG A 357 -64.68 7.91 24.59
N GLY A 358 -63.49 7.85 25.18
CA GLY A 358 -63.18 6.96 26.30
C GLY A 358 -63.92 7.32 27.59
N GLY A 359 -64.17 8.61 27.82
CA GLY A 359 -64.94 9.13 28.95
C GLY A 359 -66.45 9.14 28.75
N HIS A 360 -66.96 8.86 27.54
CA HIS A 360 -68.38 8.94 27.25
C HIS A 360 -69.16 7.85 28.01
N PRO A 361 -70.12 8.21 28.88
CA PRO A 361 -70.80 7.26 29.77
C PRO A 361 -71.42 6.06 29.03
N VAL A 362 -71.99 6.27 27.84
CA VAL A 362 -72.59 5.22 27.02
C VAL A 362 -71.56 4.20 26.51
N LEU A 363 -70.32 4.62 26.23
CA LEU A 363 -69.28 3.71 25.74
C LEU A 363 -68.63 2.93 26.88
N ILE A 364 -68.48 3.56 28.06
CA ILE A 364 -68.11 2.86 29.29
C ILE A 364 -69.16 1.81 29.63
N GLN A 365 -70.45 2.18 29.62
CA GLN A 365 -71.56 1.24 29.81
C GLN A 365 -71.56 0.12 28.78
N LYS A 366 -71.33 0.42 27.50
CA LYS A 366 -71.23 -0.61 26.46
C LYS A 366 -70.10 -1.58 26.76
N ARG A 367 -68.91 -1.09 27.11
CA ARG A 367 -67.76 -1.93 27.46
C ARG A 367 -68.00 -2.77 28.72
N ASP A 368 -68.64 -2.20 29.73
CA ASP A 368 -69.01 -2.93 30.96
C ASP A 368 -70.08 -4.00 30.67
N LEU A 369 -71.05 -3.70 29.81
CA LEU A 369 -72.05 -4.67 29.36
C LEU A 369 -71.42 -5.78 28.51
N GLU A 370 -70.49 -5.46 27.60
CA GLU A 370 -69.74 -6.45 26.82
C GLU A 370 -68.89 -7.35 27.73
N ARG A 371 -68.22 -6.77 28.74
CA ARG A 371 -67.48 -7.54 29.74
C ARG A 371 -68.41 -8.47 30.53
N THR A 372 -69.51 -7.94 31.06
CA THR A 372 -70.51 -8.71 31.82
C THR A 372 -71.12 -9.82 30.96
N LEU A 373 -71.33 -9.56 29.67
CA LEU A 373 -71.84 -10.54 28.72
C LEU A 373 -70.83 -11.66 28.47
N GLU A 374 -69.53 -11.35 28.35
CA GLU A 374 -68.50 -12.36 28.19
C GLU A 374 -68.26 -13.18 29.47
N GLU A 375 -68.30 -12.53 30.64
CA GLU A 375 -68.27 -13.21 31.95
C GLU A 375 -69.43 -14.20 32.09
N ASN A 376 -70.65 -13.77 31.74
CA ASN A 376 -71.83 -14.64 31.77
C ASN A 376 -71.72 -15.80 30.76
N ARG A 377 -71.20 -15.57 29.56
CA ARG A 377 -70.95 -16.63 28.57
C ARG A 377 -69.99 -17.68 29.09
N ASN A 378 -68.91 -17.26 29.74
CA ASN A 378 -67.92 -18.17 30.31
C ASN A 378 -68.53 -19.00 31.45
N LEU A 379 -69.28 -18.37 32.35
CA LEU A 379 -69.99 -19.07 33.43
C LEU A 379 -71.02 -20.07 32.88
N GLN A 380 -71.75 -19.72 31.81
CA GLN A 380 -72.68 -20.63 31.14
C GLN A 380 -71.95 -21.83 30.52
N ARG A 381 -70.85 -21.60 29.79
CA ARG A 381 -70.02 -22.69 29.23
C ARG A 381 -69.52 -23.63 30.32
N GLU A 382 -69.04 -23.08 31.44
CA GLU A 382 -68.59 -23.87 32.59
C GLU A 382 -69.72 -24.74 33.15
N ARG A 383 -70.91 -24.16 33.40
CA ARG A 383 -72.07 -24.90 33.91
C ARG A 383 -72.56 -25.98 32.96
N VAL A 384 -72.65 -25.70 31.66
CA VAL A 384 -73.09 -26.68 30.66
C VAL A 384 -72.07 -27.81 30.52
N THR A 385 -70.77 -27.49 30.56
CA THR A 385 -69.72 -28.51 30.56
C THR A 385 -69.80 -29.39 31.80
N GLY A 386 -70.01 -28.79 32.99
CA GLY A 386 -70.25 -29.52 34.22
C GLY A 386 -71.47 -30.44 34.14
N LEU A 387 -72.58 -29.96 33.57
CA LEU A 387 -73.78 -30.76 33.35
C LEU A 387 -73.53 -31.94 32.38
N LEU A 388 -72.78 -31.72 31.29
CA LEU A 388 -72.41 -32.80 30.37
C LEU A 388 -71.63 -33.92 31.07
N VAL A 389 -70.66 -33.56 31.92
CA VAL A 389 -69.89 -34.52 32.71
C VAL A 389 -70.80 -35.27 33.70
N ALA A 390 -71.71 -34.57 34.38
CA ALA A 390 -72.66 -35.19 35.29
C ALA A 390 -73.60 -36.18 34.58
N LEU A 391 -74.14 -35.79 33.42
CA LEU A 391 -74.99 -36.66 32.59
C LEU A 391 -74.23 -37.88 32.08
N GLN A 392 -72.97 -37.72 31.66
CA GLN A 392 -72.13 -38.83 31.24
C GLN A 392 -71.87 -39.83 32.37
N ASN A 393 -71.54 -39.32 33.57
CA ASN A 393 -71.32 -40.17 34.74
C ASN A 393 -72.59 -40.90 35.17
N LEU A 394 -73.75 -40.23 35.12
CA LEU A 394 -75.03 -40.85 35.46
C LEU A 394 -75.42 -41.92 34.43
N GLN A 395 -75.27 -41.64 33.14
CA GLN A 395 -75.52 -42.62 32.08
C GLN A 395 -74.60 -43.84 32.23
N GLY A 396 -73.31 -43.64 32.48
CA GLY A 396 -72.37 -44.76 32.69
C GLY A 396 -72.75 -45.63 33.89
N LYS A 397 -73.28 -45.04 34.97
CA LYS A 397 -73.80 -45.80 36.12
C LYS A 397 -75.04 -46.62 35.77
N LEU A 398 -75.97 -46.07 34.99
CA LEU A 398 -77.14 -46.83 34.50
C LEU A 398 -76.70 -47.98 33.59
N ASP A 399 -75.76 -47.75 32.68
CA ASP A 399 -75.21 -48.80 31.81
C ASP A 399 -74.56 -49.93 32.64
N THR A 400 -73.82 -49.60 33.71
CA THR A 400 -73.26 -50.62 34.63
C THR A 400 -74.36 -51.40 35.37
N LEU A 401 -75.46 -50.75 35.75
CA LEU A 401 -76.60 -51.45 36.37
C LEU A 401 -77.27 -52.42 35.38
N ASP A 402 -77.41 -52.03 34.11
CA ASP A 402 -77.93 -52.92 33.07
C ASP A 402 -76.96 -54.08 32.78
N GLN A 403 -75.64 -53.86 32.78
CA GLN A 403 -74.64 -54.93 32.67
C GLN A 403 -74.72 -55.91 33.85
N LEU A 404 -74.83 -55.42 35.09
CA LEU A 404 -75.03 -56.26 36.27
C LEU A 404 -76.32 -57.07 36.18
N ALA A 405 -77.40 -56.50 35.63
CA ALA A 405 -78.65 -57.22 35.42
C ALA A 405 -78.52 -58.35 34.39
N VAL A 406 -77.62 -58.24 33.40
CA VAL A 406 -77.32 -59.31 32.43
C VAL A 406 -76.49 -60.43 33.06
N LEU A 407 -75.58 -60.10 33.99
CA LEU A 407 -74.71 -61.08 34.66
C LEU A 407 -75.39 -61.78 35.85
N ALA A 408 -76.38 -61.14 36.48
CA ALA A 408 -77.13 -61.68 37.60
C ALA A 408 -77.72 -63.10 37.39
N PRO A 409 -78.23 -63.49 36.21
CA PRO A 409 -78.74 -64.84 35.95
C PRO A 409 -77.65 -65.93 35.80
N GLU A 410 -76.39 -65.55 35.55
CA GLU A 410 -75.27 -66.51 35.47
C GLU A 410 -74.78 -66.94 36.86
N LEU A 411 -75.03 -66.11 37.88
CA LEU A 411 -74.77 -66.37 39.31
C LEU A 411 -75.80 -67.34 39.92
N ARG A 412 -76.19 -68.40 39.20
CA ARG A 412 -77.32 -69.33 39.43
C ARG A 412 -77.43 -69.95 40.85
N SER A 413 -76.46 -69.73 41.74
CA SER A 413 -76.45 -70.19 43.13
C SER A 413 -76.89 -69.14 44.17
N ASP A 414 -76.99 -67.83 43.84
CA ASP A 414 -77.30 -66.78 44.84
C ASP A 414 -78.48 -65.88 44.43
N THR A 415 -79.71 -66.28 44.83
CA THR A 415 -80.95 -65.54 44.55
C THR A 415 -80.97 -64.14 45.19
N GLN A 416 -80.24 -63.94 46.29
CA GLN A 416 -80.26 -62.68 47.04
C GLN A 416 -79.60 -61.52 46.26
N LEU A 417 -78.57 -61.82 45.47
CA LEU A 417 -77.86 -60.82 44.66
C LEU A 417 -78.70 -60.41 43.44
N ALA A 418 -79.32 -61.40 42.78
CA ALA A 418 -80.22 -61.15 41.65
C ALA A 418 -81.41 -60.27 42.05
N ASP A 419 -82.03 -60.54 43.22
CA ASP A 419 -83.13 -59.73 43.75
C ASP A 419 -82.67 -58.30 44.11
N GLY A 420 -81.46 -58.15 44.66
CA GLY A 420 -80.88 -56.84 44.97
C GLY A 420 -80.64 -55.98 43.73
N VAL A 421 -80.10 -56.57 42.66
CA VAL A 421 -79.90 -55.89 41.37
C VAL A 421 -81.25 -55.53 40.73
N ALA A 422 -82.24 -56.43 40.78
CA ALA A 422 -83.58 -56.17 40.27
C ALA A 422 -84.30 -55.04 41.03
N ALA A 423 -84.14 -54.96 42.36
CA ALA A 423 -84.69 -53.90 43.19
C ALA A 423 -84.12 -52.52 42.83
N ILE A 424 -82.78 -52.42 42.69
CA ILE A 424 -82.13 -51.17 42.29
C ILE A 424 -82.53 -50.78 40.86
N ARG A 425 -82.63 -51.74 39.95
CA ARG A 425 -83.07 -51.49 38.57
C ARG A 425 -84.50 -50.97 38.49
N SER A 426 -85.42 -51.55 39.26
CA SER A 426 -86.80 -51.07 39.30
C SER A 426 -86.89 -49.66 39.88
N ARG A 427 -86.05 -49.31 40.87
CA ARG A 427 -85.96 -47.95 41.39
C ARG A 427 -85.29 -46.97 40.43
N ALA A 428 -84.31 -47.42 39.64
CA ALA A 428 -83.64 -46.61 38.62
C ALA A 428 -84.44 -46.45 37.32
N ALA A 429 -85.53 -47.20 37.13
CA ALA A 429 -86.35 -47.17 35.91
C ALA A 429 -86.81 -45.75 35.49
N PRO A 430 -87.21 -44.84 36.41
CA PRO A 430 -87.52 -43.46 36.05
C PRO A 430 -86.33 -42.70 35.44
N LEU A 431 -85.08 -42.95 35.88
CA LEU A 431 -83.89 -42.32 35.29
C LEU A 431 -83.58 -42.87 33.90
N SER A 432 -83.75 -44.18 33.71
CA SER A 432 -83.55 -44.81 32.40
C SER A 432 -84.58 -44.31 31.38
N ALA A 433 -85.78 -43.92 31.82
CA ALA A 433 -86.83 -43.36 30.96
C ALA A 433 -86.56 -41.92 30.47
N LEU A 434 -85.66 -41.17 31.14
CA LEU A 434 -85.39 -39.75 30.82
C LEU A 434 -84.51 -39.52 29.59
N ASP A 435 -84.09 -40.58 28.88
CA ASP A 435 -83.20 -40.50 27.71
C ASP A 435 -82.01 -39.54 27.92
N LEU A 436 -81.25 -39.78 29.00
CA LEU A 436 -80.08 -38.98 29.36
C LEU A 436 -79.05 -38.90 28.23
N GLY A 437 -78.93 -39.98 27.43
CA GLY A 437 -78.04 -40.05 26.28
C GLY A 437 -78.51 -39.18 25.11
N GLY A 438 -79.81 -39.12 24.83
CA GLY A 438 -80.40 -38.19 23.87
C GLY A 438 -80.22 -36.74 24.29
N PHE A 439 -80.50 -36.41 25.56
CA PHE A 439 -80.31 -35.05 26.07
C PHE A 439 -78.83 -34.63 26.04
N ARG A 440 -77.90 -35.52 26.42
CA ARG A 440 -76.46 -35.27 26.31
C ARG A 440 -76.03 -34.97 24.87
N ARG A 441 -76.51 -35.75 23.89
CA ARG A 441 -76.21 -35.52 22.46
C ARG A 441 -76.78 -34.19 21.97
N GLN A 442 -77.99 -33.84 22.40
CA GLN A 442 -78.61 -32.56 22.07
C GLN A 442 -77.76 -31.39 22.61
N LEU A 443 -77.34 -31.45 23.88
CA LEU A 443 -76.45 -30.43 24.47
C LEU A 443 -75.09 -30.35 23.78
N GLN A 444 -74.47 -31.49 23.43
CA GLN A 444 -73.21 -31.52 22.68
C GLN A 444 -73.34 -30.87 21.30
N GLN A 445 -74.47 -31.08 20.61
CA GLN A 445 -74.74 -30.43 19.32
C GLN A 445 -74.96 -28.93 19.47
N THR A 446 -75.70 -28.48 20.49
CA THR A 446 -75.90 -27.04 20.77
C THR A 446 -74.57 -26.34 21.04
N ILE A 447 -73.66 -26.97 21.82
CA ILE A 447 -72.31 -26.43 22.05
C ILE A 447 -71.49 -26.42 20.75
N ALA A 448 -71.52 -27.51 19.98
CA ALA A 448 -70.71 -27.66 18.76
C ALA A 448 -71.10 -26.69 17.64
N ARG A 449 -72.35 -26.23 17.60
CA ARG A 449 -72.82 -25.26 16.60
C ARG A 449 -72.46 -23.81 16.91
N GLU A 450 -71.80 -23.55 18.04
CA GLU A 450 -71.65 -22.21 18.63
C GLU A 450 -72.99 -21.45 18.72
N GLU A 451 -74.11 -22.19 18.69
CA GLU A 451 -75.42 -21.63 18.88
C GLU A 451 -75.48 -21.12 20.33
N SER A 452 -76.02 -19.92 20.47
CA SER A 452 -76.23 -19.25 21.74
C SER A 452 -76.81 -20.25 22.76
N LEU A 453 -76.07 -20.57 23.83
CA LEU A 453 -76.56 -21.33 25.00
C LEU A 453 -77.75 -20.66 25.71
N TYR A 454 -78.26 -19.58 25.13
CA TYR A 454 -79.39 -18.78 25.54
C TYR A 454 -80.72 -19.39 25.13
N ASP A 455 -80.75 -20.41 24.26
CA ASP A 455 -82.00 -21.12 23.98
C ASP A 455 -82.38 -21.97 25.19
N PRO A 456 -83.43 -21.60 25.96
CA PRO A 456 -83.87 -22.39 27.08
C PRO A 456 -84.61 -23.65 26.62
N ALA A 457 -85.00 -23.77 25.35
CA ALA A 457 -85.83 -24.85 24.84
C ALA A 457 -85.29 -26.27 25.13
N PRO A 458 -84.01 -26.62 24.88
CA PRO A 458 -83.48 -27.94 25.24
C PRO A 458 -83.55 -28.22 26.74
N PHE A 459 -83.26 -27.22 27.58
CA PHE A 459 -83.32 -27.35 29.04
C PHE A 459 -84.75 -27.43 29.55
N ALA A 460 -85.66 -26.63 29.01
CA ALA A 460 -87.08 -26.62 29.36
C ALA A 460 -87.76 -27.94 28.92
N ALA A 461 -87.50 -28.42 27.71
CA ALA A 461 -88.02 -29.70 27.23
C ALA A 461 -87.47 -30.89 28.03
N PHE A 462 -86.23 -30.83 28.52
CA PHE A 462 -85.71 -31.83 29.45
C PHE A 462 -86.37 -31.70 30.85
N ALA A 463 -86.51 -30.47 31.37
CA ALA A 463 -87.16 -30.22 32.65
C ALA A 463 -88.64 -30.66 32.67
N GLU A 464 -89.38 -30.45 31.58
CA GLU A 464 -90.75 -30.95 31.40
C GLU A 464 -90.79 -32.48 31.38
N ARG A 465 -89.89 -33.13 30.63
CA ARG A 465 -89.77 -34.60 30.63
C ARG A 465 -89.40 -35.14 32.02
N ALA A 466 -88.56 -34.41 32.75
CA ALA A 466 -88.16 -34.72 34.10
C ALA A 466 -89.20 -34.30 35.16
N GLY A 467 -90.30 -33.66 34.78
CA GLY A 467 -91.26 -32.90 35.62
C GLY A 467 -92.01 -33.68 36.71
N GLY A 468 -91.57 -34.87 37.07
CA GLY A 468 -92.01 -35.63 38.24
C GLY A 468 -90.93 -36.54 38.83
N VAL A 469 -89.68 -36.46 38.34
CA VAL A 469 -88.55 -37.26 38.80
C VAL A 469 -87.64 -36.37 39.64
N HIS A 470 -87.74 -36.51 40.96
CA HIS A 470 -86.76 -35.92 41.87
C HIS A 470 -85.47 -36.74 41.81
N ILE A 471 -84.57 -36.35 40.90
CA ILE A 471 -83.32 -37.08 40.63
C ILE A 471 -82.49 -37.23 41.90
N ASP A 472 -82.41 -36.20 42.74
CA ASP A 472 -81.65 -36.24 43.99
C ASP A 472 -82.24 -37.22 45.00
N ASP A 473 -83.56 -37.22 45.18
CA ASP A 473 -84.26 -38.16 46.07
C ASP A 473 -84.09 -39.60 45.59
N LEU A 474 -84.25 -39.83 44.29
CA LEU A 474 -84.09 -41.15 43.69
C LEU A 474 -82.64 -41.65 43.79
N LEU A 475 -81.65 -40.78 43.60
CA LEU A 475 -80.24 -41.13 43.81
C LEU A 475 -79.95 -41.41 45.29
N ALA A 476 -80.57 -40.70 46.22
CA ALA A 476 -80.44 -40.97 47.65
C ALA A 476 -81.03 -42.35 48.01
N GLU A 477 -82.19 -42.70 47.47
CA GLU A 477 -82.83 -43.99 47.66
C GLU A 477 -82.04 -45.15 47.03
N ILE A 478 -81.52 -44.98 45.80
CA ILE A 478 -80.63 -45.97 45.17
C ILE A 478 -79.37 -46.16 46.01
N ARG A 479 -78.78 -45.06 46.53
CA ARG A 479 -77.62 -45.15 47.43
C ARG A 479 -77.94 -45.91 48.70
N ALA A 480 -79.11 -45.67 49.31
CA ALA A 480 -79.56 -46.42 50.48
C ALA A 480 -79.68 -47.92 50.16
N GLN A 481 -80.31 -48.30 49.04
CA GLN A 481 -80.41 -49.72 48.64
C GLN A 481 -79.06 -50.41 48.37
N VAL A 482 -78.04 -49.64 47.96
CA VAL A 482 -76.69 -50.16 47.76
C VAL A 482 -75.94 -50.28 49.08
N ALA A 483 -76.03 -49.26 49.95
CA ALA A 483 -75.15 -49.07 51.11
C ALA A 483 -75.75 -49.45 52.47
N ASP A 484 -77.06 -49.62 52.57
CA ASP A 484 -77.72 -50.04 53.82
C ASP A 484 -77.28 -51.45 54.24
N ARG A 485 -77.47 -51.76 55.53
CA ARG A 485 -77.33 -53.13 56.03
C ARG A 485 -78.30 -54.05 55.30
N ASP A 486 -77.80 -55.17 54.80
CA ASP A 486 -78.49 -56.08 53.85
C ASP A 486 -78.74 -55.48 52.45
N GLY A 487 -78.07 -54.37 52.13
CA GLY A 487 -78.06 -53.75 50.80
C GLY A 487 -77.28 -54.57 49.77
N LEU A 488 -77.26 -54.10 48.53
CA LEU A 488 -76.56 -54.81 47.44
C LEU A 488 -75.07 -55.01 47.75
N HIS A 489 -74.41 -54.06 48.41
CA HIS A 489 -73.00 -54.20 48.78
C HIS A 489 -72.75 -55.38 49.72
N ASP A 490 -73.49 -55.47 50.83
CA ASP A 490 -73.36 -56.56 51.81
C ASP A 490 -73.69 -57.91 51.18
N LYS A 491 -74.76 -57.96 50.37
CA LYS A 491 -75.14 -59.18 49.62
C LYS A 491 -74.05 -59.63 48.65
N THR A 492 -73.40 -58.68 47.96
CA THR A 492 -72.29 -58.98 47.05
C THR A 492 -71.07 -59.51 47.82
N LEU A 493 -70.75 -58.91 48.97
CA LEU A 493 -69.65 -59.34 49.83
C LEU A 493 -69.87 -60.74 50.39
N LEU A 494 -71.09 -61.04 50.86
CA LEU A 494 -71.46 -62.37 51.35
C LEU A 494 -71.41 -63.42 50.25
N SER A 495 -71.91 -63.09 49.05
CA SER A 495 -71.83 -63.99 47.89
C SER A 495 -70.38 -64.27 47.49
N GLN A 496 -69.53 -63.23 47.48
CA GLN A 496 -68.09 -63.38 47.24
C GLN A 496 -67.42 -64.30 48.27
N GLN A 497 -67.71 -64.12 49.56
CA GLN A 497 -67.17 -64.99 50.61
C GLN A 497 -67.59 -66.46 50.42
N ARG A 498 -68.87 -66.71 50.12
CA ARG A 498 -69.36 -68.07 49.82
C ARG A 498 -68.62 -68.72 48.66
N LEU A 499 -68.42 -67.98 47.57
CA LEU A 499 -67.69 -68.47 46.39
C LEU A 499 -66.21 -68.76 46.70
N VAL A 500 -65.57 -67.92 47.52
CA VAL A 500 -64.19 -68.14 47.99
C VAL A 500 -64.09 -69.41 48.84
N ASP A 501 -65.02 -69.60 49.78
CA ASP A 501 -65.07 -70.80 50.63
C ASP A 501 -65.31 -72.08 49.82
N GLU A 502 -66.22 -72.03 48.84
CA GLU A 502 -66.51 -73.14 47.95
C GLU A 502 -65.29 -73.50 47.08
N HIS A 503 -64.62 -72.49 46.50
CA HIS A 503 -63.39 -72.68 45.75
C HIS A 503 -62.29 -73.33 46.61
N GLN A 504 -62.11 -72.86 47.86
CA GLN A 504 -61.13 -73.42 48.78
C GLN A 504 -61.41 -74.90 49.08
N ARG A 505 -62.67 -75.25 49.40
CA ARG A 505 -63.09 -76.65 49.64
C ARG A 505 -62.86 -77.55 48.43
N LEU A 506 -63.21 -77.10 47.23
CA LEU A 506 -63.00 -77.85 45.99
C LEU A 506 -61.51 -78.03 45.68
N SER A 507 -60.70 -77.01 45.92
CA SER A 507 -59.24 -77.08 45.75
C SER A 507 -58.60 -78.07 46.71
N GLU A 508 -59.01 -78.08 47.98
CA GLU A 508 -58.51 -79.06 48.97
C GLU A 508 -58.90 -80.49 48.58
N ALA A 509 -60.17 -80.71 48.21
CA ALA A 509 -60.66 -82.00 47.74
C ALA A 509 -59.86 -82.50 46.53
N LEU A 510 -59.58 -81.62 45.55
CA LEU A 510 -58.79 -81.94 44.36
C LEU A 510 -57.39 -82.44 44.74
N THR A 511 -56.68 -81.69 45.61
CA THR A 511 -55.32 -82.06 46.02
C THR A 511 -55.25 -83.41 46.77
N GLU A 512 -56.27 -83.75 47.55
CA GLU A 512 -56.34 -85.04 48.24
C GLU A 512 -56.57 -86.19 47.24
N THR A 513 -57.50 -86.03 46.29
CA THR A 513 -57.68 -87.01 45.21
C THR A 513 -56.44 -87.19 44.35
N GLU A 514 -55.68 -86.13 44.07
CA GLU A 514 -54.42 -86.22 43.31
C GLU A 514 -53.35 -87.04 44.04
N LYS A 515 -53.21 -86.84 45.36
CA LYS A 515 -52.28 -87.64 46.18
C LYS A 515 -52.65 -89.12 46.19
N GLN A 516 -53.94 -89.44 46.31
CA GLN A 516 -54.43 -90.82 46.27
C GLN A 516 -54.14 -91.48 44.92
N LEU A 517 -54.36 -90.76 43.82
CA LEU A 517 -54.05 -91.22 42.47
C LEU A 517 -52.55 -91.49 42.27
N GLY A 518 -51.69 -90.64 42.82
CA GLY A 518 -50.24 -90.78 42.74
C GLY A 518 -49.70 -92.04 43.42
N ARG A 519 -50.27 -92.44 44.57
CA ARG A 519 -49.87 -93.66 45.30
C ARG A 519 -50.25 -94.93 44.54
N LEU A 520 -51.50 -95.01 44.06
CA LEU A 520 -51.99 -96.17 43.32
C LEU A 520 -51.21 -96.44 42.03
N ARG A 521 -50.69 -95.38 41.37
CA ARG A 521 -49.88 -95.51 40.15
C ARG A 521 -48.49 -96.14 40.37
N ARG A 522 -47.93 -96.12 41.59
CA ARG A 522 -46.58 -96.66 41.87
C ARG A 522 -46.55 -98.14 42.25
N GLY A 523 -47.70 -98.81 42.33
CA GLY A 523 -47.78 -100.24 42.69
C GLY A 523 -47.38 -100.56 44.14
N GLU A 524 -47.14 -99.55 44.97
CA GLU A 524 -46.84 -99.70 46.39
C GLU A 524 -48.10 -100.18 47.12
N GLN A 525 -48.04 -101.38 47.69
CA GLN A 525 -49.10 -101.84 48.60
C GLN A 525 -49.03 -101.03 49.90
N PRO A 526 -50.17 -100.70 50.51
CA PRO A 526 -50.21 -99.90 51.72
C PRO A 526 -49.56 -100.65 52.89
N LEU A 527 -48.29 -100.32 53.16
CA LEU A 527 -47.58 -100.76 54.36
C LEU A 527 -48.10 -99.96 55.56
N PRO A 528 -48.19 -100.58 56.76
CA PRO A 528 -48.42 -99.83 57.98
C PRO A 528 -47.35 -98.73 58.15
N PRO A 529 -47.71 -97.52 58.63
CA PRO A 529 -46.79 -96.38 58.70
C PRO A 529 -45.48 -96.72 59.43
N GLU A 530 -45.58 -97.52 60.50
CA GLU A 530 -44.43 -97.97 61.27
C GLU A 530 -43.50 -98.92 60.50
N THR A 531 -44.04 -99.78 59.62
CA THR A 531 -43.24 -100.69 58.80
C THR A 531 -42.53 -99.92 57.68
N ALA A 532 -43.21 -98.96 57.06
CA ALA A 532 -42.61 -98.08 56.06
C ALA A 532 -41.48 -97.23 56.67
N ALA A 533 -41.71 -96.65 57.84
CA ALA A 533 -40.70 -95.89 58.57
C ALA A 533 -39.48 -96.76 58.94
N ALA A 534 -39.71 -97.99 59.43
CA ALA A 534 -38.63 -98.91 59.75
C ALA A 534 -37.79 -99.31 58.52
N LEU A 535 -38.43 -99.53 57.37
CA LEU A 535 -37.72 -99.81 56.11
C LEU A 535 -36.84 -98.65 55.67
N GLU A 536 -37.35 -97.42 55.73
CA GLU A 536 -36.57 -96.23 55.39
C GLU A 536 -35.34 -96.11 56.28
N VAL A 537 -35.53 -96.21 57.61
CA VAL A 537 -34.42 -96.13 58.57
C VAL A 537 -33.36 -97.19 58.31
N ILE A 538 -33.74 -98.44 58.04
CA ILE A 538 -32.76 -99.50 57.75
C ILE A 538 -32.03 -99.24 56.43
N ARG A 539 -32.74 -98.78 55.39
CA ARG A 539 -32.12 -98.48 54.08
C ARG A 539 -31.14 -97.32 54.17
N GLU A 540 -31.43 -96.31 54.99
CA GLU A 540 -30.54 -95.16 55.21
C GLU A 540 -29.31 -95.53 56.05
N GLU A 541 -29.51 -96.13 57.22
CA GLU A 541 -28.44 -96.33 58.22
C GLU A 541 -27.64 -97.63 57.99
N GLN A 542 -28.26 -98.65 57.39
CA GLN A 542 -27.61 -99.93 57.08
C GLN A 542 -27.91 -100.40 55.65
N PRO A 543 -27.36 -99.73 54.62
CA PRO A 543 -27.64 -100.06 53.22
C PRO A 543 -27.29 -101.52 52.86
N GLY A 544 -26.26 -102.08 53.53
CA GLY A 544 -25.82 -103.47 53.35
C GLY A 544 -26.80 -104.54 53.86
N ALA A 545 -27.73 -104.18 54.75
CA ALA A 545 -28.68 -105.13 55.35
C ALA A 545 -29.81 -105.57 54.39
N ARG A 546 -30.00 -104.85 53.27
CA ARG A 546 -31.00 -105.13 52.22
C ARG A 546 -32.39 -105.51 52.76
N PRO A 547 -33.04 -104.62 53.52
CA PRO A 547 -34.30 -104.95 54.18
C PRO A 547 -35.42 -105.16 53.16
N ARG A 548 -36.14 -106.28 53.30
CA ARG A 548 -37.33 -106.63 52.52
C ARG A 548 -38.47 -107.04 53.43
N VAL A 549 -39.72 -106.77 53.06
CA VAL A 549 -40.86 -107.19 53.88
C VAL A 549 -41.39 -108.52 53.37
N LEU A 550 -41.75 -109.42 54.29
CA LEU A 550 -42.23 -110.76 53.93
C LEU A 550 -43.40 -110.73 52.93
N CYS A 551 -44.38 -109.82 53.09
CA CYS A 551 -45.52 -109.71 52.17
C CYS A 551 -45.13 -109.25 50.75
N GLU A 552 -43.96 -108.66 50.55
CA GLU A 552 -43.44 -108.29 49.23
C GLU A 552 -42.73 -109.47 48.54
N LEU A 553 -42.38 -110.51 49.29
CA LEU A 553 -41.58 -111.64 48.79
C LEU A 553 -42.40 -112.90 48.55
N VAL A 554 -43.60 -112.98 49.11
CA VAL A 554 -44.46 -114.15 49.00
C VAL A 554 -45.65 -113.79 48.13
N GLU A 555 -45.76 -114.47 47.00
CA GLU A 555 -46.95 -114.45 46.16
C GLU A 555 -47.71 -115.77 46.31
N MET A 556 -49.04 -115.68 46.27
CA MET A 556 -49.90 -116.87 46.31
C MET A 556 -49.72 -117.67 45.02
N SER A 557 -49.50 -118.98 45.15
CA SER A 557 -49.43 -119.85 43.97
C SER A 557 -50.74 -119.81 43.19
N ALA A 558 -50.64 -119.62 41.87
CA ALA A 558 -51.79 -119.48 40.99
C ALA A 558 -52.84 -120.57 41.22
N GLY A 559 -54.11 -120.17 41.36
CA GLY A 559 -55.24 -121.07 41.64
C GLY A 559 -55.52 -121.35 43.12
N ARG A 560 -54.86 -120.64 44.05
CA ARG A 560 -55.10 -120.74 45.50
C ARG A 560 -55.38 -119.39 46.19
N GLU A 561 -55.68 -118.33 45.44
CA GLU A 561 -55.85 -116.94 45.94
C GLU A 561 -56.93 -116.80 47.02
N ASP A 562 -57.98 -117.61 46.99
CA ASP A 562 -59.03 -117.60 48.02
C ASP A 562 -58.51 -117.89 49.44
N TRP A 563 -57.33 -118.51 49.56
CA TRP A 563 -56.66 -118.76 50.85
C TRP A 563 -55.93 -117.51 51.39
N GLN A 564 -55.77 -116.44 50.60
CA GLN A 564 -55.02 -115.26 50.99
C GLN A 564 -55.56 -114.59 52.27
N PRO A 565 -56.87 -114.31 52.44
CA PRO A 565 -57.38 -113.70 53.67
C PRO A 565 -57.13 -114.59 54.89
N VAL A 566 -57.18 -115.91 54.71
CA VAL A 566 -56.95 -116.90 55.77
C VAL A 566 -55.47 -116.94 56.15
N ILE A 567 -54.56 -116.92 55.17
CA ILE A 567 -53.11 -116.88 55.38
C ILE A 567 -52.69 -115.56 56.00
N GLU A 568 -53.25 -114.44 55.54
CA GLU A 568 -53.02 -113.12 56.10
C GLU A 568 -53.48 -113.03 57.56
N ALA A 569 -54.64 -113.61 57.89
CA ALA A 569 -55.13 -113.69 59.26
C ALA A 569 -54.25 -114.60 60.13
N TYR A 570 -53.80 -115.74 59.60
CA TYR A 570 -52.91 -116.68 60.30
C TYR A 570 -51.52 -116.09 60.58
N LEU A 571 -50.89 -115.46 59.59
CA LEU A 571 -49.62 -114.76 59.75
C LEU A 571 -49.78 -113.50 60.62
N GLY A 572 -50.95 -112.86 60.54
CA GLY A 572 -51.25 -111.61 61.24
C GLY A 572 -50.17 -110.55 60.97
N GLY A 573 -49.74 -109.88 62.03
CA GLY A 573 -48.66 -108.88 61.94
C GLY A 573 -47.31 -109.44 61.43
N ASN A 574 -47.08 -110.75 61.49
CA ASN A 574 -45.84 -111.35 61.00
C ASN A 574 -45.69 -111.26 59.47
N ARG A 575 -46.78 -110.99 58.72
CA ARG A 575 -46.67 -110.70 57.27
C ARG A 575 -45.84 -109.46 56.96
N PHE A 576 -45.69 -108.57 57.95
CA PHE A 576 -44.88 -107.36 57.86
C PHE A 576 -43.52 -107.49 58.58
N VAL A 577 -43.04 -108.72 58.78
CA VAL A 577 -41.67 -108.99 59.24
C VAL A 577 -40.69 -108.45 58.22
N ILE A 578 -39.63 -107.81 58.71
CA ILE A 578 -38.55 -107.29 57.89
C ILE A 578 -37.43 -108.34 57.88
N LEU A 579 -37.12 -108.84 56.69
CA LEU A 579 -36.04 -109.76 56.40
C LEU A 579 -34.78 -108.96 56.07
N VAL A 580 -33.67 -109.29 56.73
CA VAL A 580 -32.35 -108.65 56.53
C VAL A 580 -31.26 -109.71 56.40
N GLU A 581 -30.13 -109.35 55.79
CA GLU A 581 -28.99 -110.27 55.65
C GLU A 581 -28.47 -110.77 57.03
N PRO A 582 -28.01 -112.03 57.14
CA PRO A 582 -27.71 -112.70 58.43
C PRO A 582 -26.71 -111.93 59.32
N ASP A 583 -25.70 -111.33 58.71
CA ASP A 583 -24.66 -110.58 59.42
C ASP A 583 -25.19 -109.31 60.10
N TYR A 584 -26.40 -108.85 59.72
CA TYR A 584 -26.98 -107.58 60.15
C TYR A 584 -28.13 -107.73 61.16
N GLU A 585 -28.73 -108.91 61.33
CA GLU A 585 -29.94 -109.13 62.16
C GLU A 585 -29.86 -108.47 63.55
N SER A 586 -28.77 -108.73 64.27
CA SER A 586 -28.59 -108.25 65.64
C SER A 586 -28.26 -106.75 65.70
N GLY A 587 -27.57 -106.21 64.69
CA GLY A 587 -27.29 -104.79 64.52
C GLY A 587 -28.56 -103.99 64.20
N THR A 588 -29.35 -104.46 63.24
CA THR A 588 -30.60 -103.82 62.82
C THR A 588 -31.64 -103.83 63.94
N THR A 589 -31.70 -104.91 64.73
CA THR A 589 -32.61 -104.99 65.89
C THR A 589 -32.24 -103.96 66.96
N ARG A 590 -30.96 -103.65 67.16
CA ARG A 590 -30.54 -102.55 68.06
C ARG A 590 -30.88 -101.18 67.49
N LEU A 591 -30.65 -100.97 66.19
CA LEU A 591 -30.96 -99.71 65.52
C LEU A 591 -32.44 -99.34 65.63
N LEU A 592 -33.35 -100.26 65.28
CA LEU A 592 -34.78 -100.01 65.38
C LEU A 592 -35.24 -99.81 66.83
N LYS A 593 -34.59 -100.46 67.82
CA LYS A 593 -34.87 -100.20 69.23
C LYS A 593 -34.49 -98.78 69.65
N GLN A 594 -33.34 -98.27 69.21
CA GLN A 594 -32.90 -96.90 69.50
C GLN A 594 -33.85 -95.85 68.89
N GLN A 595 -34.38 -96.11 67.70
CA GLN A 595 -35.33 -95.23 67.00
C GLN A 595 -36.79 -95.39 67.45
N GLY A 596 -37.06 -96.13 68.54
CA GLY A 596 -38.41 -96.32 69.06
C GLY A 596 -39.31 -97.26 68.24
N LEU A 597 -38.76 -97.96 67.24
CA LEU A 597 -39.46 -98.89 66.34
C LEU A 597 -39.31 -100.36 66.78
N HIS A 598 -39.41 -100.62 68.08
CA HIS A 598 -39.05 -101.89 68.73
C HIS A 598 -40.04 -103.05 68.55
N ARG A 599 -41.19 -102.80 67.92
CA ARG A 599 -42.26 -103.82 67.76
C ARG A 599 -42.15 -104.66 66.50
N ARG A 600 -41.18 -104.37 65.62
CA ARG A 600 -41.02 -105.12 64.37
C ARG A 600 -40.07 -106.29 64.58
N LYS A 601 -40.55 -107.47 64.22
CA LYS A 601 -39.76 -108.69 64.26
C LYS A 601 -38.85 -108.68 63.03
N ILE A 602 -37.55 -108.67 63.29
CA ILE A 602 -36.50 -108.81 62.28
C ILE A 602 -36.13 -110.29 62.24
N VAL A 603 -36.02 -110.84 61.03
CA VAL A 603 -35.68 -112.24 60.81
C VAL A 603 -34.63 -112.31 59.70
N GLN A 604 -33.71 -113.26 59.79
CA GLN A 604 -32.75 -113.58 58.73
C GLN A 604 -33.37 -114.43 57.61
#